data_AF-A0A7C3EE72-F1
#
_entry.id   AF-A0A7C3EE72-F1
#
_cell.length_a   1.000
_cell.length_b   1.000
_cell.length_c   1.000
_cell.angle_alpha   90.00
_cell.angle_beta   90.00
_cell.angle_gamma   90.00
#
_symmetry.space_group_name_H-M   'P 1'
#
loop_
_entity.id
_entity.type
_entity.pdbx_description
1 polymer ?
#
loop_
_entity_poly.entity_id
_entity_poly.type
_entity_poly.pdbx_seq_one_letter_code
_entity_poly.pdbx_strand_id
1 'polypeptide(L)'
;MRQLISIFKGEYNTLRELERKSYRLFYLGAGSVGVGILLTLSGFGLLTFIGLPLIILGILIFLVGMIWIVGLQKQPTVPIYCPYCAGRNDLFRGRKEFFCDMCGRRIVITPAGEAVPGEPEDAAD
;
A
#
# COMPACT_ATOMS: atom_id res chain seq x y z
N MET A 1 7.51 8.19 -11.21
CA MET A 1 6.27 7.81 -11.95
C MET A 1 5.97 6.31 -11.92
N ARG A 2 6.91 5.39 -12.22
CA ARG A 2 6.66 3.92 -12.16
C ARG A 2 6.09 3.42 -10.82
N GLN A 3 6.55 3.95 -9.68
CA GLN A 3 6.04 3.55 -8.36
C GLN A 3 4.58 3.96 -8.10
N LEU A 4 4.09 5.05 -8.70
CA LEU A 4 2.69 5.45 -8.56
C LEU A 4 1.78 4.49 -9.35
N ILE A 5 2.22 4.07 -10.54
CA ILE A 5 1.46 3.12 -11.37
C ILE A 5 1.36 1.75 -10.69
N SER A 6 2.42 1.29 -10.02
CA SER A 6 2.36 0.02 -9.27
C SER A 6 1.43 0.07 -8.06
N ILE A 7 1.23 1.24 -7.44
CA ILE A 7 0.27 1.42 -6.33
C ILE A 7 -1.17 1.24 -6.83
N PHE A 8 -1.49 1.78 -8.01
CA PHE A 8 -2.81 1.63 -8.62
C PHE A 8 -3.05 0.23 -9.21
N LYS A 9 -2.01 -0.56 -9.46
CA LYS A 9 -2.13 -1.88 -10.10
C LYS A 9 -2.66 -2.99 -9.19
N GLY A 10 -2.89 -2.72 -7.90
CA GLY A 10 -3.69 -3.61 -7.05
C GLY A 10 -3.03 -4.95 -6.69
N GLU A 11 -1.73 -5.12 -6.92
CA GLU A 11 -0.97 -6.30 -6.50
C GLU A 11 -0.47 -6.11 -5.06
N TYR A 12 -1.41 -6.20 -4.11
CA TYR A 12 -1.13 -6.31 -2.68
C TYR A 12 -1.34 -7.76 -2.27
N ASN A 13 -0.31 -8.37 -1.69
CA ASN A 13 -0.40 -9.77 -1.26
C ASN A 13 -1.06 -9.89 0.11
N THR A 14 -0.76 -8.97 1.02
CA THR A 14 -1.31 -8.95 2.39
C THR A 14 -1.92 -7.59 2.74
N LEU A 15 -2.84 -7.59 3.70
CA LEU A 15 -3.46 -6.36 4.22
C LEU A 15 -2.42 -5.42 4.85
N ARG A 16 -1.37 -5.98 5.46
CA ARG A 16 -0.29 -5.22 6.08
C ARG A 16 0.60 -4.53 5.05
N GLU A 17 0.85 -5.17 3.91
CA GLU A 17 1.56 -4.54 2.80
C GLU A 17 0.77 -3.37 2.22
N LEU A 18 -0.55 -3.54 2.10
CA LEU A 18 -1.47 -2.47 1.69
C LEU A 18 -1.41 -1.29 2.67
N GLU A 19 -1.47 -1.54 3.98
CA GLU A 19 -1.39 -0.51 5.01
C GLU A 19 -0.06 0.25 4.94
N ARG A 20 1.07 -0.45 4.83
CA ARG A 20 2.40 0.17 4.74
C ARG A 20 2.53 1.07 3.50
N LYS A 21 2.07 0.61 2.33
CA LYS A 21 2.09 1.41 1.09
C LYS A 21 1.13 2.60 1.19
N SER A 22 -0.04 2.41 1.79
CA SER A 22 -1.03 3.45 2.03
C SER A 22 -0.49 4.56 2.94
N TYR A 23 0.21 4.20 4.01
CA TYR A 23 0.82 5.15 4.93
C TYR A 23 1.83 6.06 4.21
N ARG A 24 2.62 5.50 3.29
CA ARG A 24 3.57 6.28 2.48
C ARG A 24 2.87 7.27 1.55
N LEU A 25 1.75 6.87 0.95
CA LEU A 25 0.94 7.76 0.11
C LEU A 25 0.35 8.91 0.94
N PHE A 26 -0.21 8.60 2.11
CA PHE A 26 -0.75 9.60 3.02
C PHE A 26 0.31 10.56 3.54
N TYR A 27 1.50 10.07 3.86
CA TYR A 27 2.61 10.92 4.29
C TYR A 27 3.02 11.92 3.20
N LEU A 28 3.08 11.50 1.93
CA LEU A 28 3.35 12.39 0.81
C LEU A 28 2.23 13.43 0.62
N GLY A 29 0.96 13.00 0.72
CA GLY A 29 -0.19 13.90 0.65
C GLY A 29 -0.15 14.96 1.75
N ALA A 30 -0.03 14.53 3.02
CA ALA A 30 0.06 15.42 4.17
C ALA A 30 1.28 16.35 4.10
N GLY A 31 2.44 15.84 3.67
CA GLY A 31 3.65 16.63 3.46
C GLY A 31 3.45 17.74 2.43
N SER A 32 2.80 17.43 1.29
CA SER A 32 2.51 18.42 0.26
C SER A 32 1.57 19.52 0.74
N VAL A 33 0.55 19.16 1.53
CA VAL A 33 -0.38 20.12 2.16
C VAL A 33 0.37 21.00 3.16
N GLY A 34 1.19 20.41 4.03
CA GLY A 34 1.98 21.15 5.02
C GLY A 34 2.93 22.16 4.37
N VAL A 35 3.66 21.76 3.32
CA VAL A 35 4.51 22.67 2.53
C VAL A 35 3.69 23.77 1.89
N GLY A 36 2.52 23.43 1.30
CA GLY A 36 1.63 24.41 0.68
C GLY A 36 1.12 25.46 1.67
N ILE A 37 0.75 25.03 2.88
CA ILE A 37 0.32 25.94 3.96
C ILE A 37 1.47 26.86 4.37
N LEU A 38 2.68 26.31 4.58
CA LEU A 38 3.85 27.11 4.95
C LEU A 38 4.18 28.15 3.87
N LEU A 39 4.15 27.78 2.59
CA LEU A 39 4.34 28.73 1.48
C LEU A 39 3.26 29.81 1.45
N THR A 40 2.02 29.45 1.75
CA THR A 40 0.89 30.37 1.76
C THR A 40 0.99 31.38 2.91
N LEU A 41 1.44 30.95 4.09
CA LEU A 41 1.59 31.80 5.27
C LEU A 41 2.86 32.66 5.26
N SER A 42 3.94 32.18 4.62
CA SER A 42 5.25 32.84 4.63
C SER A 42 5.41 33.97 3.61
N GLY A 43 4.51 34.11 2.63
CA GLY A 43 4.70 35.03 1.51
C GLY A 43 3.58 36.04 1.27
N PHE A 44 3.97 37.29 1.02
CA PHE A 44 3.11 38.32 0.44
C PHE A 44 2.92 38.05 -1.07
N GLY A 45 1.75 37.52 -1.44
CA GLY A 45 1.23 37.51 -2.81
C GLY A 45 1.72 36.35 -3.68
N LEU A 46 2.98 36.35 -4.12
CA LEU A 46 3.45 35.43 -5.16
C LEU A 46 3.46 33.96 -4.69
N LEU A 47 3.91 33.71 -3.46
CA LEU A 47 3.95 32.37 -2.88
C LEU A 47 2.55 31.81 -2.61
N THR A 48 1.56 32.66 -2.35
CA THR A 48 0.15 32.27 -2.18
C THR A 48 -0.38 31.62 -3.46
N PHE A 49 -0.03 32.14 -4.63
CA PHE A 49 -0.45 31.57 -5.93
C PHE A 49 0.13 30.18 -6.19
N ILE A 50 1.28 29.84 -5.59
CA ILE A 50 1.91 28.52 -5.71
C ILE A 50 1.45 27.60 -4.57
N GLY A 51 1.30 28.13 -3.36
CA GLY A 51 0.89 27.40 -2.17
C GLY A 51 -0.54 26.86 -2.31
N LEU A 52 -1.47 27.68 -2.78
CA LEU A 52 -2.88 27.28 -2.94
C LEU A 52 -3.08 26.05 -3.86
N PRO A 53 -2.55 26.01 -5.11
CA PRO A 53 -2.70 24.82 -5.95
C PRO A 53 -1.97 23.61 -5.36
N LEU A 54 -0.87 23.81 -4.62
CA LEU A 54 -0.19 22.70 -3.94
C LEU A 54 -1.05 22.10 -2.82
N ILE A 55 -1.74 22.95 -2.04
CA ILE A 55 -2.70 22.50 -1.02
C ILE A 55 -3.85 21.74 -1.67
N ILE A 56 -4.45 22.31 -2.73
CA ILE A 56 -5.57 21.67 -3.45
C ILE A 56 -5.14 20.31 -3.99
N LEU A 57 -3.97 20.23 -4.63
CA LEU A 57 -3.42 18.98 -5.15
C LEU A 57 -3.19 17.96 -4.02
N GLY A 58 -2.63 18.38 -2.90
CA GLY A 58 -2.40 17.52 -1.74
C GLY A 58 -3.69 16.96 -1.16
N ILE A 59 -4.73 17.79 -1.03
CA ILE A 59 -6.06 17.37 -0.57
C ILE A 59 -6.68 16.37 -1.57
N LEU A 60 -6.59 16.64 -2.88
CA LEU A 60 -7.13 15.73 -3.89
C LEU A 60 -6.44 14.36 -3.85
N ILE A 61 -5.12 14.31 -3.75
CA ILE A 61 -4.36 13.06 -3.61
C ILE A 61 -4.79 12.30 -2.34
N PHE A 62 -4.97 13.03 -1.23
CA PHE A 62 -5.40 12.46 0.03
C PHE A 62 -6.80 11.84 -0.05
N LEU A 63 -7.77 12.56 -0.64
CA LEU A 63 -9.14 12.07 -0.80
C LEU A 63 -9.24 10.87 -1.75
N VAL A 64 -8.56 10.94 -2.90
CA VAL A 64 -8.50 9.82 -3.86
C VAL A 64 -7.86 8.60 -3.21
N GLY A 65 -6.76 8.78 -2.48
CA GLY A 65 -6.10 7.70 -1.73
C GLY A 65 -7.03 7.08 -0.68
N MET A 66 -7.77 7.91 0.05
CA MET A 66 -8.72 7.43 1.06
C MET A 66 -9.86 6.61 0.44
N ILE A 67 -10.50 7.12 -0.62
CA ILE A 67 -11.56 6.41 -1.33
C ILE A 67 -11.05 5.06 -1.86
N TRP A 68 -9.84 5.05 -2.42
CA TRP A 68 -9.20 3.83 -2.92
C TRP A 68 -8.98 2.78 -1.82
N ILE A 69 -8.45 3.19 -0.67
CA ILE A 69 -8.19 2.30 0.47
C ILE A 69 -9.49 1.73 1.03
N VAL A 70 -10.52 2.56 1.17
CA VAL A 70 -11.86 2.10 1.60
C VAL A 70 -12.42 1.06 0.61
N GLY A 71 -12.20 1.25 -0.68
CA GLY A 71 -12.55 0.26 -1.70
C GLY A 71 -11.82 -1.07 -1.52
N LEU A 72 -10.52 -1.03 -1.21
CA LEU A 72 -9.72 -2.24 -0.98
C LEU A 72 -10.06 -2.96 0.33
N GLN A 73 -10.40 -2.23 1.40
CA GLN A 73 -10.84 -2.82 2.67
C GLN A 73 -12.14 -3.63 2.56
N LYS A 74 -12.97 -3.35 1.55
CA LYS A 74 -14.19 -4.12 1.28
C LYS A 74 -13.92 -5.48 0.62
N GLN A 75 -12.69 -5.76 0.19
CA GLN A 75 -12.37 -7.05 -0.40
C GLN A 75 -12.30 -8.13 0.70
N PRO A 76 -12.93 -9.29 0.51
CA PRO A 76 -12.91 -10.36 1.50
C PRO A 76 -11.50 -10.89 1.68
N THR A 77 -11.04 -10.92 2.93
CA THR A 77 -9.77 -11.53 3.32
C THR A 77 -10.00 -12.90 3.98
N VAL A 78 -9.01 -13.77 3.85
CA VAL A 78 -8.98 -15.09 4.47
C VAL A 78 -7.73 -15.17 5.36
N PRO A 79 -7.86 -15.55 6.64
CA PRO A 79 -6.70 -15.74 7.49
C PRO A 79 -5.99 -17.04 7.10
N ILE A 80 -4.69 -16.95 6.81
CA ILE A 80 -3.83 -18.10 6.51
C ILE A 80 -2.62 -18.08 7.45
N TYR A 81 -2.28 -19.25 8.00
CA TYR A 81 -1.14 -19.40 8.89
C TYR A 81 0.11 -19.78 8.11
N CYS A 82 1.22 -19.13 8.43
CA CYS A 82 2.52 -19.43 7.82
C CYS A 82 3.05 -20.79 8.29
N PRO A 83 3.44 -21.70 7.37
CA PRO A 83 3.97 -23.01 7.76
C PRO A 83 5.34 -22.93 8.44
N TYR A 84 6.07 -21.82 8.28
CA TYR A 84 7.41 -21.65 8.86
C TYR A 84 7.42 -21.10 10.28
N CYS A 85 6.54 -20.14 10.58
CA CYS A 85 6.55 -19.44 11.87
C CYS A 85 5.20 -19.45 12.60
N ALA A 86 4.20 -20.14 12.06
CA ALA A 86 2.80 -20.14 12.54
C ALA A 86 2.16 -18.73 12.64
N GLY A 87 2.79 -17.70 12.06
CA GLY A 87 2.26 -16.35 12.04
C GLY A 87 0.98 -16.26 11.21
N ARG A 88 -0.02 -15.53 11.72
CA ARG A 88 -1.27 -15.25 11.01
C ARG A 88 -1.04 -14.16 9.95
N ASN A 89 -1.51 -14.40 8.74
CA ASN A 89 -1.52 -13.43 7.63
C ASN A 89 -2.94 -13.34 7.07
N ASP A 90 -3.46 -12.13 6.86
CA ASP A 90 -4.78 -11.94 6.24
C ASP A 90 -4.60 -11.65 4.75
N LEU A 91 -5.03 -12.59 3.91
CA LEU A 91 -4.83 -12.59 2.46
C LEU A 91 -6.09 -12.26 1.70
N PHE A 92 -5.97 -11.48 0.63
CA PHE A 92 -7.07 -11.25 -0.30
C PHE A 92 -7.40 -12.54 -1.06
N ARG A 93 -8.70 -12.84 -1.25
CA ARG A 93 -9.13 -14.02 -2.02
C ARG A 93 -8.55 -13.99 -3.45
N GLY A 94 -8.04 -15.14 -3.91
CA GLY A 94 -7.56 -15.33 -5.28
C GLY A 94 -6.06 -15.15 -5.50
N ARG A 95 -5.27 -14.89 -4.45
CA ARG A 95 -3.80 -14.90 -4.53
C ARG A 95 -3.28 -16.33 -4.56
N LYS A 96 -2.31 -16.59 -5.44
CA LYS A 96 -1.60 -17.89 -5.57
C LYS A 96 -0.35 -17.96 -4.72
N GLU A 97 0.21 -16.82 -4.36
CA GLU A 97 1.46 -16.71 -3.60
C GLU A 97 1.47 -15.44 -2.76
N PHE A 98 2.22 -15.46 -1.67
CA PHE A 98 2.47 -14.29 -0.83
C PHE A 98 3.75 -14.45 -0.03
N PHE A 99 4.22 -13.35 0.56
CA PHE A 99 5.31 -13.36 1.52
C PHE A 99 4.72 -13.20 2.92
N CYS A 100 5.16 -14.03 3.87
CA CYS A 100 4.70 -13.91 5.25
C CYS A 100 5.12 -12.57 5.86
N ASP A 101 4.18 -11.86 6.48
CA ASP A 101 4.42 -10.56 7.11
C ASP A 101 5.35 -10.63 8.33
N MET A 102 5.52 -11.83 8.92
CA MET A 102 6.31 -12.06 10.13
C MET A 102 7.74 -12.50 9.81
N CYS A 103 7.92 -13.50 8.94
CA CYS A 103 9.23 -14.07 8.63
C CYS A 103 9.76 -13.72 7.25
N GLY A 104 8.98 -13.04 6.40
CA GLY A 104 9.38 -12.62 5.05
C GLY A 104 9.54 -13.76 4.05
N ARG A 105 9.23 -15.02 4.41
CA ARG A 105 9.36 -16.17 3.51
C ARG A 105 8.20 -16.25 2.52
N ARG A 106 8.49 -16.71 1.30
CA ARG A 106 7.50 -16.97 0.25
C ARG A 106 6.68 -18.21 0.57
N ILE A 107 5.38 -18.12 0.35
CA ILE A 107 4.39 -19.17 0.57
C ILE A 107 3.50 -19.26 -0.66
N VAL A 108 3.22 -20.47 -1.12
CA VAL A 108 2.33 -20.74 -2.25
C VAL A 108 1.02 -21.29 -1.72
N ILE A 109 -0.10 -20.83 -2.26
CA ILE A 109 -1.45 -21.26 -1.91
C ILE A 109 -1.89 -22.29 -2.95
N THR A 110 -2.20 -23.50 -2.52
CA THR A 110 -2.69 -24.56 -3.40
C THR A 110 -4.11 -24.25 -3.88
N PRO A 111 -4.61 -24.91 -4.94
CA PRO A 111 -6.02 -24.80 -5.34
C PRO A 111 -7.01 -25.18 -4.22
N ALA A 112 -6.58 -25.99 -3.26
CA ALA A 112 -7.34 -26.37 -2.07
C ALA A 112 -7.37 -25.27 -1.00
N GLY A 113 -6.60 -24.19 -1.14
CA GLY A 113 -6.50 -23.09 -0.18
C GLY A 113 -5.49 -23.33 0.95
N GLU A 114 -4.65 -24.36 0.83
CA GLU A 114 -3.63 -24.67 1.83
C GLU A 114 -2.34 -23.90 1.56
N ALA A 115 -1.71 -23.38 2.62
CA ALA A 115 -0.41 -22.74 2.54
C ALA A 115 0.71 -23.78 2.55
N VAL A 116 1.44 -23.85 1.45
CA VAL A 116 2.58 -24.76 1.28
C VAL A 116 3.87 -23.94 1.21
N PRO A 117 4.98 -24.42 1.81
CA PRO A 117 6.30 -23.85 1.62
C PRO A 117 6.59 -23.58 0.13
N GLY A 118 6.82 -22.32 -0.24
CA GLY A 118 7.36 -22.02 -1.56
C GLY A 118 8.83 -22.40 -1.60
N GLU A 119 9.25 -23.11 -2.64
CA GLU A 119 10.67 -23.36 -2.87
C GLU A 119 11.40 -22.02 -3.03
N PRO A 120 12.65 -21.89 -2.52
CA PRO A 120 13.47 -20.72 -2.76
C PRO A 120 13.65 -20.54 -4.26
N GLU A 121 13.52 -19.30 -4.72
CA GLU A 121 13.65 -18.91 -6.14
C GLU A 121 15.08 -19.16 -6.68
N ASP A 122 16.01 -19.54 -5.80
CA ASP A 122 17.43 -19.73 -6.05
C ASP A 122 17.79 -21.11 -6.66
N ALA A 123 16.80 -21.94 -7.03
CA ALA A 123 17.01 -23.28 -7.60
C ALA A 123 16.79 -23.37 -9.13
N ALA A 124 16.61 -22.23 -9.80
CA ALA A 124 16.57 -22.17 -11.26
C ALA A 124 17.85 -21.51 -11.77
N ASP A 125 18.84 -22.35 -12.09
CA ASP A 125 20.05 -22.01 -12.85
C ASP A 125 19.72 -21.47 -14.26
#